data_AF-A0A8H5NLY7-F1
#
_entry.id   AF-A0A8H5NLY7-F1
#
_cell.length_a   1.000
_cell.length_b   1.000
_cell.length_c   1.000
_cell.angle_alpha   90.00
_cell.angle_beta   90.00
_cell.angle_gamma   90.00
#
_symmetry.space_group_name_H-M   'P 1'
#
loop_
_entity.id
_entity.type
_entity.pdbx_description
1 polymer ?
#
loop_
_entity_poly.entity_id
_entity_poly.type
_entity_poly.pdbx_seq_one_letter_code
_entity_poly.pdbx_strand_id
1 'polypeptide(L)'
;MSLLTYIDQADPGEDGWFTQHKISDLISLLLESQDASDALRRVNRLIQLLLLSNHIDKAYTLICALYEYHSLTSSNQDAFQLSSRPFDNFWEAHSKYNNPFRGHDESSDMAFGRKERLERQQWHEYRECTRTGWMLEHCTLPEPEDVHIWRETDDEPTIAMCARLLAKSKTIGQYPTRENMVEALAASKKLYAQPQVPITEWEHKRNGHQTVRRHSYLLYRRLVVELAIRLEEFDTAAEVLSLGLRLDGFNDIDGGQLDRYLFLPGIYKVLPLLAQSKKEGNPFYIEADEAGDMIEQVIAALTMRAQNGRQWSLAPERVGWKELLDRLATAAWMVNRKEYQELGLTCAEDILYSPATEEEISEAEAKVGELPSDFKDMVRVANGFQGGWHFLNGGINGLDNIGLADDDVENYTWFLGDLDQDVYSKVIALSPATECDDFMHFMISPAHWRKQENGNGETFSDGEYPYWQWASWQAGETSWHSFREWVATEVEKLERMVKRAKTLENDN
;
A
#
# COMPACT_ATOMS: atom_id res chain seq x y z
N MET A 1 -8.59 9.19 24.59
CA MET A 1 -8.20 7.94 23.91
C MET A 1 -6.70 8.04 23.64
N SER A 2 -5.90 7.02 24.00
CA SER A 2 -4.50 7.02 23.57
C SER A 2 -4.47 6.99 22.05
N LEU A 3 -3.60 7.79 21.44
CA LEU A 3 -3.33 7.70 20.01
C LEU A 3 -2.47 6.45 19.81
N LEU A 4 -3.11 5.29 19.64
CA LEU A 4 -2.40 4.05 19.35
C LEU A 4 -1.71 4.18 17.99
N THR A 5 -0.40 4.01 17.99
CA THR A 5 0.43 4.12 16.80
C THR A 5 1.46 3.01 16.77
N TYR A 6 1.87 2.61 15.56
CA TYR A 6 3.00 1.71 15.37
C TYR A 6 3.96 2.30 14.33
N ILE A 7 5.24 1.95 14.48
CA ILE A 7 6.28 2.26 13.48
C ILE A 7 6.27 1.15 12.43
N ASP A 8 6.29 1.53 11.16
CA ASP A 8 6.21 0.60 10.04
C ASP A 8 7.59 0.24 9.48
N GLN A 9 8.26 1.22 8.88
CA GLN A 9 9.58 1.11 8.28
C GLN A 9 10.27 2.48 8.29
N ALA A 10 11.57 2.53 8.03
CA ALA A 10 12.24 3.78 7.70
C ALA A 10 11.79 4.28 6.32
N ASP A 11 11.53 5.58 6.21
CA ASP A 11 11.18 6.24 4.96
C ASP A 11 12.34 6.13 3.96
N PRO A 12 12.12 5.62 2.73
CA PRO A 12 13.14 5.61 1.68
C PRO A 12 13.49 7.00 1.12
N GLY A 13 12.77 8.07 1.50
CA GLY A 13 13.02 9.47 1.11
C GLY A 13 14.23 10.14 1.80
N GLU A 14 14.54 11.39 1.40
CA GLU A 14 15.74 12.14 1.81
C GLU A 14 15.81 12.47 3.32
N ASP A 15 14.69 12.38 4.04
CA ASP A 15 14.61 12.82 5.44
C ASP A 15 14.88 11.70 6.48
N GLY A 16 14.90 10.42 6.08
CA GLY A 16 15.34 9.30 6.93
C GLY A 16 14.46 8.93 8.14
N TRP A 17 13.24 9.48 8.29
CA TRP A 17 12.41 9.23 9.48
C TRP A 17 11.74 7.85 9.46
N PHE A 18 11.42 7.32 10.64
CA PHE A 18 10.54 6.17 10.78
C PHE A 18 9.09 6.55 10.46
N THR A 19 8.47 5.87 9.50
CA THR A 19 7.05 6.04 9.17
C THR A 19 6.20 5.51 10.31
N GLN A 20 5.40 6.38 10.91
CA GLN A 20 4.49 6.05 12.00
C GLN A 20 3.04 6.09 11.50
N HIS A 21 2.28 5.02 11.75
CA HIS A 21 0.85 4.96 11.42
C HIS A 21 0.00 5.01 12.67
N LYS A 22 -1.14 5.68 12.58
CA LYS A 22 -2.19 5.60 13.60
C LYS A 22 -3.12 4.43 13.29
N ILE A 23 -3.52 3.73 14.35
CA ILE A 23 -4.47 2.63 14.23
C ILE A 23 -5.84 3.13 13.77
N SER A 24 -6.23 4.36 14.14
CA SER A 24 -7.43 5.01 13.61
C SER A 24 -7.41 5.11 12.08
N ASP A 25 -6.26 5.39 11.49
CA ASP A 25 -6.13 5.57 10.04
C ASP A 25 -6.23 4.22 9.34
N LEU A 26 -5.67 3.16 9.93
CA LEU A 26 -5.84 1.78 9.47
C LEU A 26 -7.30 1.35 9.55
N ILE A 27 -8.01 1.66 10.64
CA ILE A 27 -9.44 1.35 10.79
C ILE A 27 -10.26 2.08 9.74
N SER A 28 -10.02 3.37 9.52
CA SER A 28 -10.71 4.13 8.46
C SER A 28 -10.40 3.55 7.08
N LEU A 29 -9.15 3.19 6.77
CA LEU A 29 -8.81 2.52 5.51
C LEU A 29 -9.54 1.18 5.35
N LEU A 30 -9.62 0.38 6.41
CA LEU A 30 -10.38 -0.86 6.41
C LEU A 30 -11.86 -0.59 6.15
N LEU A 31 -12.48 0.32 6.89
CA LEU A 31 -13.93 0.50 6.89
C LEU A 31 -14.45 1.34 5.71
N GLU A 32 -13.71 2.36 5.29
CA GLU A 32 -14.21 3.40 4.40
C GLU A 32 -13.73 3.25 2.95
N SER A 33 -12.65 2.51 2.66
CA SER A 33 -12.16 2.37 1.29
C SER A 33 -13.04 1.40 0.45
N GLN A 34 -13.21 1.71 -0.83
CA GLN A 34 -13.87 0.81 -1.79
C GLN A 34 -13.06 -0.49 -1.94
N ASP A 35 -11.78 -0.36 -2.28
CA ASP A 35 -10.79 -1.43 -2.22
C ASP A 35 -10.07 -1.43 -0.86
N ALA A 36 -10.13 -2.57 -0.15
CA ALA A 36 -9.47 -2.75 1.14
C ALA A 36 -8.01 -3.21 1.04
N SER A 37 -7.48 -3.45 -0.16
CA SER A 37 -6.16 -4.05 -0.39
C SER A 37 -5.03 -3.36 0.38
N ASP A 38 -4.97 -2.02 0.38
CA ASP A 38 -3.93 -1.30 1.14
C ASP A 38 -4.07 -1.48 2.65
N ALA A 39 -5.31 -1.48 3.13
CA ALA A 39 -5.61 -1.69 4.53
C ALA A 39 -5.21 -3.11 4.96
N LEU A 40 -5.56 -4.13 4.16
CA LEU A 40 -5.18 -5.53 4.40
C LEU A 40 -3.66 -5.74 4.38
N ARG A 41 -2.95 -5.07 3.47
CA ARG A 41 -1.47 -5.07 3.45
C ARG A 41 -0.90 -4.51 4.77
N ARG A 42 -1.47 -3.43 5.29
CA ARG A 42 -1.07 -2.85 6.57
C ARG A 42 -1.42 -3.75 7.77
N VAL A 43 -2.53 -4.48 7.72
CA VAL A 43 -2.83 -5.51 8.74
C VAL A 43 -1.80 -6.64 8.70
N ASN A 44 -1.44 -7.12 7.50
CA ASN A 44 -0.38 -8.13 7.35
C ASN A 44 0.96 -7.63 7.91
N ARG A 45 1.29 -6.36 7.65
CA ARG A 45 2.46 -5.71 8.23
C ARG A 45 2.40 -5.67 9.76
N LEU A 46 1.26 -5.30 10.35
CA LEU A 46 1.06 -5.31 11.80
C LEU A 46 1.29 -6.72 12.40
N ILE A 47 0.86 -7.79 11.72
CA ILE A 47 1.15 -9.18 12.13
C ILE A 47 2.66 -9.41 12.21
N GLN A 48 3.43 -8.99 11.21
CA GLN A 48 4.88 -9.13 11.21
C GLN A 48 5.55 -8.38 12.37
N LEU A 49 5.06 -7.17 12.69
CA LEU A 49 5.55 -6.37 13.83
C LEU A 49 5.21 -7.00 15.19
N LEU A 50 4.04 -7.64 15.30
CA LEU A 50 3.65 -8.41 16.47
C LEU A 50 4.57 -9.62 16.66
N LEU A 51 4.90 -10.35 15.59
CA LEU A 51 5.87 -11.47 15.64
C LEU A 51 7.25 -10.99 16.07
N LEU A 52 7.72 -9.87 15.49
CA LEU A 52 9.00 -9.25 15.85
C LEU A 52 9.06 -8.83 17.32
N SER A 53 7.92 -8.41 17.88
CA SER A 53 7.75 -8.08 19.31
C SER A 53 7.52 -9.32 20.19
N ASN A 54 7.58 -10.52 19.62
CA ASN A 54 7.31 -11.81 20.25
C ASN A 54 5.89 -11.96 20.83
N HIS A 55 4.91 -11.27 20.25
CA HIS A 55 3.50 -11.37 20.60
C HIS A 55 2.80 -12.47 19.77
N ILE A 56 3.24 -13.72 19.95
CA ILE A 56 2.85 -14.86 19.11
C ILE A 56 1.33 -15.13 19.11
N ASP A 57 0.70 -15.17 20.29
CA ASP A 57 -0.75 -15.43 20.40
C ASP A 57 -1.57 -14.34 19.70
N LYS A 58 -1.15 -13.08 19.87
CA LYS A 58 -1.75 -11.89 19.28
C LYS A 58 -1.64 -11.88 17.76
N ALA A 59 -0.45 -12.16 17.23
CA ALA A 59 -0.23 -12.31 15.79
C ALA A 59 -1.12 -13.41 15.21
N TYR A 60 -1.21 -14.56 15.89
CA TYR A 60 -2.08 -15.67 15.49
C TYR A 60 -3.56 -15.28 15.46
N THR A 61 -4.06 -14.60 16.49
CA THR A 61 -5.46 -14.12 16.54
C THR A 61 -5.78 -13.22 15.34
N LEU A 62 -4.87 -12.32 14.97
CA LEU A 62 -5.06 -11.43 13.83
C LEU A 62 -4.97 -12.17 12.48
N ILE A 63 -4.10 -13.18 12.35
CA ILE A 63 -4.06 -14.09 11.19
C ILE A 63 -5.41 -14.81 11.01
N CYS A 64 -5.99 -15.34 12.08
CA CYS A 64 -7.30 -16.01 12.04
C CYS A 64 -8.41 -15.05 11.61
N ALA A 65 -8.43 -13.82 12.16
CA ALA A 65 -9.43 -12.83 11.81
C ALA A 65 -9.35 -12.40 10.32
N LEU A 66 -8.12 -12.27 9.78
CA LEU A 66 -7.93 -12.02 8.34
C LEU A 66 -8.45 -13.19 7.50
N TYR A 67 -8.15 -14.43 7.88
CA TYR A 67 -8.66 -15.61 7.18
C TYR A 67 -10.20 -15.64 7.18
N GLU A 68 -10.82 -15.39 8.32
CA GLU A 68 -12.28 -15.31 8.44
C GLU A 68 -12.86 -14.20 7.53
N TYR A 69 -12.27 -13.01 7.54
CA TYR A 69 -12.66 -11.92 6.64
C TYR A 69 -12.63 -12.32 5.16
N HIS A 70 -11.56 -12.99 4.71
CA HIS A 70 -11.46 -13.48 3.33
C HIS A 70 -12.49 -14.56 3.00
N SER A 71 -12.72 -15.48 3.93
CA SER A 71 -13.72 -16.55 3.74
C SER A 71 -15.14 -16.01 3.54
N LEU A 72 -15.45 -14.85 4.14
CA LEU A 72 -16.76 -14.22 4.06
C LEU A 72 -16.91 -13.28 2.86
N THR A 73 -15.82 -12.70 2.37
CA THR A 73 -15.87 -11.66 1.32
C THR A 73 -15.64 -12.19 -0.11
N SER A 74 -15.31 -13.48 -0.28
CA SER A 74 -15.10 -14.12 -1.60
C SER A 74 -14.10 -13.38 -2.52
N SER A 75 -13.23 -12.54 -1.96
CA SER A 75 -12.16 -11.84 -2.67
C SER A 75 -11.04 -12.84 -2.98
N ASN A 76 -11.00 -13.33 -4.22
CA ASN A 76 -9.98 -14.28 -4.69
C ASN A 76 -8.60 -13.65 -4.90
N GLN A 77 -8.49 -12.32 -5.01
CA GLN A 77 -7.22 -11.66 -5.37
C GLN A 77 -6.28 -11.42 -4.18
N ASP A 78 -6.80 -11.25 -2.96
CA ASP A 78 -5.99 -10.90 -1.78
C ASP A 78 -5.65 -12.06 -0.84
N ALA A 79 -6.43 -13.14 -0.87
CA ALA A 79 -6.11 -14.37 -0.11
C ALA A 79 -4.71 -14.92 -0.46
N PHE A 80 -4.22 -14.60 -1.67
CA PHE A 80 -2.90 -14.96 -2.18
C PHE A 80 -1.73 -14.20 -1.54
N GLN A 81 -1.95 -13.03 -0.93
CA GLN A 81 -0.89 -12.29 -0.21
C GLN A 81 -0.78 -12.68 1.27
N LEU A 82 -1.74 -13.41 1.82
CA LEU A 82 -1.68 -13.92 3.20
C LEU A 82 -1.12 -15.34 3.31
N SER A 83 -1.05 -16.09 2.20
CA SER A 83 -0.20 -17.28 2.08
C SER A 83 1.30 -16.95 2.07
N SER A 84 1.66 -15.70 2.42
CA SER A 84 3.00 -15.14 2.32
C SER A 84 4.10 -16.00 2.96
N ARG A 85 5.22 -16.08 2.23
CA ARG A 85 6.52 -16.62 2.64
C ARG A 85 6.86 -16.49 4.15
N PRO A 86 6.71 -15.33 4.83
CA PRO A 86 7.14 -15.16 6.24
C PRO A 86 6.49 -16.11 7.24
N PHE A 87 5.31 -16.68 6.96
CA PHE A 87 4.62 -17.56 7.91
C PHE A 87 4.93 -19.04 7.73
N ASP A 88 5.66 -19.45 6.70
CA ASP A 88 5.90 -20.88 6.46
C ASP A 88 6.65 -21.54 7.63
N ASN A 89 7.67 -20.87 8.14
CA ASN A 89 8.43 -21.33 9.30
C ASN A 89 7.71 -21.06 10.63
N PHE A 90 6.71 -20.16 10.66
CA PHE A 90 5.89 -19.91 11.84
C PHE A 90 5.16 -21.18 12.27
N TRP A 91 4.49 -21.82 11.32
CA TRP A 91 3.69 -23.02 11.57
C TRP A 91 4.54 -24.21 12.01
N GLU A 92 5.77 -24.33 11.51
CA GLU A 92 6.71 -25.35 11.94
C GLU A 92 7.24 -25.09 13.36
N ALA A 93 7.62 -23.84 13.65
CA ALA A 93 8.11 -23.44 14.97
C ALA A 93 7.04 -23.47 16.06
N HIS A 94 5.78 -23.28 15.69
CA HIS A 94 4.65 -23.18 16.62
C HIS A 94 3.51 -24.13 16.24
N SER A 95 3.81 -25.43 16.20
CA SER A 95 2.89 -26.52 15.83
C SER A 95 1.60 -26.63 16.67
N LYS A 96 1.52 -25.93 17.81
CA LYS A 96 0.30 -25.83 18.62
C LYS A 96 -0.80 -24.98 17.97
N TYR A 97 -0.45 -24.09 17.04
CA TYR A 97 -1.41 -23.28 16.31
C TYR A 97 -1.84 -23.97 15.02
N ASN A 98 -3.16 -23.99 14.77
CA ASN A 98 -3.68 -24.53 13.53
C ASN A 98 -3.45 -23.51 12.41
N ASN A 99 -2.82 -23.94 11.31
CA ASN A 99 -2.70 -23.13 10.10
C ASN A 99 -4.08 -23.04 9.40
N PRO A 100 -4.75 -21.88 9.37
CA PRO A 100 -6.06 -21.74 8.77
C PRO A 100 -6.03 -21.86 7.23
N PHE A 101 -4.87 -21.67 6.61
CA PHE A 101 -4.68 -21.78 5.15
C PHE A 101 -4.36 -23.21 4.68
N ARG A 102 -4.32 -24.19 5.60
CA ARG A 102 -3.94 -25.56 5.28
C ARG A 102 -4.95 -26.19 4.32
N GLY A 103 -4.49 -26.57 3.13
CA GLY A 103 -5.29 -27.24 2.10
C GLY A 103 -5.74 -26.35 0.93
N HIS A 104 -5.49 -25.03 0.99
CA HIS A 104 -5.85 -24.09 -0.09
C HIS A 104 -4.79 -23.94 -1.20
N ASP A 105 -3.59 -24.52 -1.04
CA ASP A 105 -2.45 -24.26 -1.94
C ASP A 105 -1.68 -25.51 -2.41
N GLU A 106 -2.20 -26.71 -2.17
CA GLU A 106 -1.60 -27.93 -2.72
C GLU A 106 -2.23 -28.25 -4.08
N SER A 107 -1.99 -27.39 -5.07
CA SER A 107 -2.14 -27.77 -6.47
C SER A 107 -1.34 -29.04 -6.73
N SER A 108 -2.01 -30.08 -7.22
CA SER A 108 -1.42 -31.35 -7.61
C SER A 108 -0.41 -31.24 -8.76
N ASP A 109 -0.30 -30.07 -9.40
CA ASP A 109 0.57 -29.82 -10.56
C ASP A 109 1.94 -29.23 -10.19
N MET A 110 2.24 -29.08 -8.90
CA MET A 110 3.52 -28.54 -8.46
C MET A 110 4.60 -29.62 -8.45
N ALA A 111 5.67 -29.41 -9.23
CA ALA A 111 6.77 -30.37 -9.42
C ALA A 111 7.53 -30.77 -8.13
N PHE A 112 7.35 -30.05 -7.01
CA PHE A 112 8.05 -30.28 -5.74
C PHE A 112 7.10 -30.18 -4.55
N GLY A 113 7.31 -31.05 -3.55
CA GLY A 113 6.60 -30.99 -2.27
C GLY A 113 6.93 -29.71 -1.48
N ARG A 114 6.04 -29.30 -0.56
CA ARG A 114 6.18 -28.06 0.24
C ARG A 114 7.55 -27.90 0.90
N LYS A 115 8.06 -28.97 1.53
CA LYS A 115 9.37 -28.96 2.20
C LYS A 115 10.53 -28.64 1.24
N GLU A 116 10.58 -29.30 0.10
CA GLU A 116 11.65 -29.08 -0.89
C GLU A 116 11.60 -27.66 -1.46
N ARG A 117 10.40 -27.12 -1.67
CA ARG A 117 10.21 -25.73 -2.11
C ARG A 117 10.76 -24.73 -1.10
N LEU A 118 10.46 -24.93 0.18
CA LEU A 118 10.98 -24.08 1.26
C LEU A 118 12.50 -24.14 1.31
N GLU A 119 13.08 -25.34 1.32
CA GLU A 119 14.53 -25.53 1.31
C GLU A 119 15.21 -24.84 0.13
N ARG A 120 14.62 -24.92 -1.07
CA ARG A 120 15.11 -24.19 -2.26
C ARG A 120 15.02 -22.68 -2.10
N GLN A 121 13.88 -22.16 -1.65
CA GLN A 121 13.69 -20.72 -1.44
C GLN A 121 14.69 -20.17 -0.41
N GLN A 122 14.89 -20.87 0.72
CA GLN A 122 15.89 -20.50 1.71
C GLN A 122 17.29 -20.47 1.13
N TRP A 123 17.64 -21.48 0.33
CA TRP A 123 18.92 -21.53 -0.34
C TRP A 123 19.12 -20.36 -1.30
N HIS A 124 18.09 -19.96 -2.06
CA HIS A 124 18.16 -18.80 -2.94
C HIS A 124 18.44 -17.51 -2.17
N GLU A 125 17.71 -17.25 -1.08
CA GLU A 125 17.92 -16.07 -0.24
C GLU A 125 19.33 -16.07 0.40
N TYR A 126 19.79 -17.22 0.90
CA TYR A 126 21.15 -17.38 1.43
C TYR A 126 22.20 -17.08 0.35
N ARG A 127 22.02 -17.65 -0.86
CA ARG A 127 22.94 -17.47 -1.98
C ARG A 127 23.05 -16.00 -2.38
N GLU A 128 21.94 -15.27 -2.47
CA GLU A 128 21.97 -13.82 -2.76
C GLU A 128 22.80 -13.05 -1.74
N CYS A 129 22.73 -13.44 -0.46
CA CYS A 129 23.54 -12.84 0.58
C CYS A 129 25.05 -13.11 0.47
N THR A 130 25.45 -14.16 -0.24
CA THR A 130 26.86 -14.53 -0.48
C THR A 130 27.38 -14.10 -1.86
N ARG A 131 26.59 -13.33 -2.62
CA ARG A 131 26.98 -12.87 -3.96
C ARG A 131 28.19 -11.95 -3.88
N THR A 132 29.28 -12.35 -4.54
CA THR A 132 30.55 -11.61 -4.59
C THR A 132 30.67 -10.73 -5.84
N GLY A 133 29.95 -11.04 -6.93
CA GLY A 133 29.95 -10.24 -8.15
C GLY A 133 29.51 -8.80 -7.93
N TRP A 134 28.54 -8.57 -7.02
CA TRP A 134 28.11 -7.22 -6.65
C TRP A 134 29.25 -6.38 -6.06
N MET A 135 30.12 -6.99 -5.25
CA MET A 135 31.28 -6.29 -4.67
C MET A 135 32.30 -5.89 -5.75
N LEU A 136 32.50 -6.72 -6.77
CA LEU A 136 33.35 -6.36 -7.90
C LEU A 136 32.73 -5.22 -8.72
N GLU A 137 31.45 -5.32 -9.05
CA GLU A 137 30.72 -4.34 -9.88
C GLU A 137 30.64 -2.97 -9.22
N HIS A 138 30.33 -2.93 -7.91
CA HIS A 138 30.03 -1.68 -7.21
C HIS A 138 31.18 -1.18 -6.33
N CYS A 139 32.04 -2.06 -5.80
CA CYS A 139 33.20 -1.66 -4.99
C CYS A 139 34.52 -1.74 -5.75
N THR A 140 34.53 -2.22 -7.00
CA THR A 140 35.76 -2.45 -7.77
C THR A 140 36.73 -3.37 -7.02
N LEU A 141 36.19 -4.26 -6.18
CA LEU A 141 36.95 -5.14 -5.31
C LEU A 141 36.94 -6.57 -5.85
N PRO A 142 38.08 -7.08 -6.36
CA PRO A 142 38.19 -8.49 -6.75
C PRO A 142 38.17 -9.42 -5.53
N GLU A 143 37.84 -10.70 -5.76
CA GLU A 143 37.95 -11.73 -4.72
C GLU A 143 39.43 -11.87 -4.30
N PRO A 144 39.78 -11.76 -3.00
CA PRO A 144 41.16 -11.92 -2.54
C PRO A 144 41.65 -13.36 -2.69
N GLU A 145 42.95 -13.54 -2.94
CA GLU A 145 43.58 -14.87 -3.01
C GLU A 145 43.56 -15.58 -1.65
N ASP A 146 43.80 -14.83 -0.57
CA ASP A 146 43.68 -15.29 0.80
C ASP A 146 42.45 -14.67 1.46
N VAL A 147 41.45 -15.51 1.75
CA VAL A 147 40.22 -15.08 2.43
C VAL A 147 40.46 -14.69 3.89
N HIS A 148 41.58 -15.06 4.51
CA HIS A 148 41.84 -14.76 5.93
C HIS A 148 42.47 -13.37 6.17
N ILE A 149 42.71 -12.61 5.09
CA ILE A 149 43.21 -11.23 5.16
C ILE A 149 42.29 -10.30 5.99
N TRP A 150 41.00 -10.64 6.14
CA TRP A 150 40.05 -9.94 7.00
C TRP A 150 40.54 -9.74 8.44
N ARG A 151 41.39 -10.66 8.94
CA ARG A 151 41.93 -10.61 10.31
C ARG A 151 42.83 -9.39 10.50
N GLU A 152 43.59 -9.05 9.48
CA GLU A 152 44.68 -8.06 9.53
C GLU A 152 44.27 -6.69 8.96
N THR A 153 43.27 -6.65 8.07
CA THR A 153 42.76 -5.40 7.48
C THR A 153 41.56 -4.83 8.23
N ASP A 154 41.43 -3.51 8.24
CA ASP A 154 40.23 -2.80 8.72
C ASP A 154 39.37 -2.24 7.57
N ASP A 155 39.75 -2.51 6.31
CA ASP A 155 38.99 -2.12 5.13
C ASP A 155 37.61 -2.82 5.06
N GLU A 156 36.53 -2.05 5.25
CA GLU A 156 35.16 -2.57 5.32
C GLU A 156 34.77 -3.42 4.10
N PRO A 157 35.02 -2.99 2.84
CA PRO A 157 34.71 -3.80 1.66
C PRO A 157 35.48 -5.13 1.64
N THR A 158 36.77 -5.14 2.00
CA THR A 158 37.58 -6.36 2.05
C THR A 158 37.07 -7.32 3.12
N ILE A 159 36.74 -6.84 4.32
CA ILE A 159 36.18 -7.69 5.38
C ILE A 159 34.84 -8.30 4.91
N ALA A 160 33.96 -7.50 4.32
CA ALA A 160 32.68 -7.96 3.79
C ALA A 160 32.84 -9.01 2.67
N MET A 161 33.77 -8.80 1.74
CA MET A 161 34.09 -9.76 0.67
C MET A 161 34.58 -11.09 1.25
N CYS A 162 35.49 -11.06 2.23
CA CYS A 162 35.99 -12.25 2.89
C CYS A 162 34.87 -13.01 3.61
N ALA A 163 34.00 -12.30 4.34
CA ALA A 163 32.85 -12.90 5.01
C ALA A 163 31.91 -13.59 4.00
N ARG A 164 31.61 -12.95 2.87
CA ARG A 164 30.80 -13.55 1.78
C ARG A 164 31.45 -14.80 1.22
N LEU A 165 32.76 -14.79 0.95
CA LEU A 165 33.50 -15.93 0.41
C LEU A 165 33.55 -17.11 1.37
N LEU A 166 33.81 -16.87 2.66
CA LEU A 166 33.80 -17.88 3.71
C LEU A 166 32.39 -18.50 3.85
N ALA A 167 31.34 -17.68 3.71
CA ALA A 167 29.96 -18.13 3.78
C ALA A 167 29.45 -18.82 2.49
N LYS A 168 30.20 -18.73 1.38
CA LYS A 168 29.77 -19.21 0.06
C LYS A 168 30.07 -20.70 -0.11
N SER A 169 29.07 -21.44 -0.61
CA SER A 169 29.25 -22.82 -1.05
C SER A 169 29.21 -22.92 -2.58
N LYS A 170 30.03 -23.81 -3.14
CA LYS A 170 30.06 -24.08 -4.60
C LYS A 170 28.97 -25.06 -5.04
N THR A 171 28.36 -25.78 -4.12
CA THR A 171 27.33 -26.79 -4.40
C THR A 171 25.95 -26.23 -4.08
N ILE A 172 25.04 -26.32 -5.06
CA ILE A 172 23.64 -25.89 -4.89
C ILE A 172 22.99 -26.66 -3.74
N GLY A 173 22.30 -25.95 -2.85
CA GLY A 173 21.58 -26.51 -1.70
C GLY A 173 22.47 -26.92 -0.52
N GLN A 174 23.79 -26.67 -0.57
CA GLN A 174 24.70 -26.97 0.52
C GLN A 174 25.23 -25.69 1.18
N TYR A 175 25.33 -25.71 2.50
CA TYR A 175 25.93 -24.65 3.30
C TYR A 175 27.44 -24.90 3.47
N PRO A 176 28.25 -23.86 3.75
CA PRO A 176 29.67 -24.03 4.05
C PRO A 176 29.92 -24.91 5.28
N THR A 177 31.17 -25.35 5.46
CA THR A 177 31.57 -26.13 6.65
C THR A 177 31.38 -25.32 7.94
N ARG A 178 31.29 -26.01 9.08
CA ARG A 178 31.12 -25.33 10.38
C ARG A 178 32.28 -24.38 10.66
N GLU A 179 33.52 -24.78 10.34
CA GLU A 179 34.71 -23.95 10.50
C GLU A 179 34.60 -22.67 9.67
N ASN A 180 34.19 -22.78 8.41
CA ASN A 180 34.01 -21.62 7.54
C ASN A 180 32.87 -20.71 8.00
N MET A 181 31.78 -21.27 8.54
CA MET A 181 30.69 -20.47 9.13
C MET A 181 31.19 -19.68 10.34
N VAL A 182 31.98 -20.29 11.22
CA VAL A 182 32.58 -19.61 12.39
C VAL A 182 33.48 -18.47 11.93
N GLU A 183 34.33 -18.70 10.93
CA GLU A 183 35.19 -17.66 10.38
C GLU A 183 34.41 -16.54 9.69
N ALA A 184 33.38 -16.87 8.91
CA ALA A 184 32.50 -15.89 8.27
C ALA A 184 31.78 -15.02 9.31
N LEU A 185 31.28 -15.63 10.38
CA LEU A 185 30.62 -14.91 11.47
C LEU A 185 31.60 -13.99 12.21
N ALA A 186 32.84 -14.43 12.45
CA ALA A 186 33.87 -13.61 13.08
C ALA A 186 34.25 -12.39 12.21
N ALA A 187 34.44 -12.58 10.91
CA ALA A 187 34.67 -11.48 9.97
C ALA A 187 33.49 -10.49 9.95
N SER A 188 32.27 -11.01 9.95
CA SER A 188 31.04 -10.21 9.98
C SER A 188 30.91 -9.37 11.27
N LYS A 189 31.24 -9.97 12.42
CA LYS A 189 31.29 -9.28 13.72
C LYS A 189 32.33 -8.17 13.71
N LYS A 190 33.52 -8.41 13.12
CA LYS A 190 34.56 -7.38 12.96
C LYS A 190 34.04 -6.19 12.13
N LEU A 191 33.37 -6.46 11.01
CA LEU A 191 32.75 -5.42 10.17
C LEU A 191 31.74 -4.59 10.96
N TYR A 192 30.76 -5.23 11.61
CA TYR A 192 29.70 -4.48 12.30
C TYR A 192 30.08 -3.89 13.66
N ALA A 193 31.27 -4.19 14.18
CA ALA A 193 31.84 -3.48 15.32
C ALA A 193 32.37 -2.09 14.92
N GLN A 194 32.55 -1.81 13.63
CA GLN A 194 32.97 -0.50 13.15
C GLN A 194 31.83 0.53 13.27
N PRO A 195 32.15 1.83 13.44
CA PRO A 195 31.16 2.89 13.55
C PRO A 195 30.22 2.96 12.34
N GLN A 196 28.92 3.06 12.59
CA GLN A 196 27.89 3.09 11.55
C GLN A 196 26.92 4.24 11.81
N VAL A 197 26.47 4.88 10.73
CA VAL A 197 25.48 5.96 10.77
C VAL A 197 24.08 5.35 10.65
N PRO A 198 23.12 5.66 11.56
CA PRO A 198 21.73 5.24 11.43
C PRO A 198 21.07 5.79 10.16
N ILE A 199 20.06 5.10 9.62
CA ILE A 199 19.32 5.56 8.42
C ILE A 199 18.67 6.93 8.63
N THR A 200 18.27 7.24 9.86
CA THR A 200 17.69 8.54 10.25
C THR A 200 18.67 9.70 10.20
N GLU A 201 19.96 9.44 10.14
CA GLU A 201 21.03 10.44 10.07
C GLU A 201 21.79 10.34 8.74
N TRP A 202 21.34 9.45 7.84
CA TRP A 202 22.04 9.16 6.60
C TRP A 202 21.58 10.11 5.48
N GLU A 203 22.32 11.20 5.31
CA GLU A 203 22.15 12.07 4.15
C GLU A 203 22.71 11.37 2.89
N HIS A 204 21.83 10.99 1.95
CA HIS A 204 22.25 10.47 0.64
C HIS A 204 22.90 11.58 -0.21
N LYS A 205 24.12 11.99 0.12
CA LYS A 205 24.87 12.96 -0.69
C LYS A 205 25.40 12.29 -1.94
N ARG A 206 24.61 12.37 -3.03
CA ARG A 206 25.05 12.09 -4.41
C ARG A 206 26.01 13.17 -4.94
N ASN A 207 26.93 13.67 -4.10
CA ASN A 207 27.91 14.68 -4.50
C ASN A 207 29.29 14.08 -4.66
N GLY A 208 29.55 13.62 -5.89
CA GLY A 208 30.86 13.71 -6.52
C GLY A 208 31.93 12.73 -6.09
N HIS A 209 32.35 12.67 -4.82
CA HIS A 209 33.68 12.08 -4.52
C HIS A 209 33.87 11.28 -3.23
N GLN A 210 32.85 11.04 -2.40
CA GLN A 210 32.94 10.01 -1.33
C GLN A 210 31.54 9.62 -0.86
N THR A 211 31.04 8.47 -1.35
CA THR A 211 29.82 7.86 -0.79
C THR A 211 30.20 7.09 0.47
N VAL A 212 29.73 7.52 1.64
CA VAL A 212 29.78 6.67 2.84
C VAL A 212 28.77 5.55 2.63
N ARG A 213 29.29 4.37 2.26
CA ARG A 213 28.46 3.19 2.02
C ARG A 213 28.09 2.58 3.35
N ARG A 214 26.80 2.32 3.55
CA ARG A 214 26.37 1.61 4.75
C ARG A 214 26.90 0.18 4.71
N HIS A 215 27.26 -0.35 5.87
CA HIS A 215 27.81 -1.69 5.96
C HIS A 215 26.80 -2.77 5.50
N SER A 216 25.50 -2.49 5.61
CA SER A 216 24.42 -3.32 5.09
C SER A 216 24.43 -3.45 3.55
N TYR A 217 24.96 -2.46 2.81
CA TYR A 217 25.22 -2.60 1.37
C TYR A 217 26.38 -3.59 1.11
N LEU A 218 27.42 -3.55 1.95
CA LEU A 218 28.60 -4.40 1.78
C LEU A 218 28.31 -5.85 2.17
N LEU A 219 27.57 -6.06 3.26
CA LEU A 219 27.20 -7.38 3.78
C LEU A 219 25.76 -7.33 4.30
N TYR A 220 24.88 -8.18 3.79
CA TYR A 220 23.51 -8.24 4.30
C TYR A 220 23.47 -8.84 5.70
N ARG A 221 22.83 -8.15 6.64
CA ARG A 221 22.67 -8.62 8.02
C ARG A 221 21.93 -9.96 8.10
N ARG A 222 21.02 -10.23 7.16
CA ARG A 222 20.35 -11.53 7.02
C ARG A 222 21.34 -12.68 6.99
N LEU A 223 22.47 -12.55 6.28
CA LEU A 223 23.51 -13.59 6.23
C LEU A 223 24.04 -13.89 7.64
N VAL A 224 24.35 -12.84 8.37
CA VAL A 224 25.04 -12.91 9.66
C VAL A 224 24.09 -13.47 10.72
N VAL A 225 22.82 -13.08 10.68
CA VAL A 225 21.76 -13.69 11.49
C VAL A 225 21.61 -15.18 11.16
N GLU A 226 21.57 -15.55 9.88
CA GLU A 226 21.43 -16.96 9.48
C GLU A 226 22.66 -17.82 9.88
N LEU A 227 23.87 -17.30 9.70
CA LEU A 227 25.11 -17.96 10.15
C LEU A 227 25.10 -18.19 11.66
N ALA A 228 24.74 -17.17 12.44
CA ALA A 228 24.64 -17.27 13.89
C ALA A 228 23.59 -18.31 14.33
N ILE A 229 22.41 -18.32 13.70
CA ILE A 229 21.37 -19.34 13.95
C ILE A 229 21.89 -20.76 13.66
N ARG A 230 22.57 -20.97 12.52
CA ARG A 230 23.13 -22.28 12.14
C ARG A 230 24.24 -22.76 13.06
N LEU A 231 24.95 -21.83 13.69
CA LEU A 231 25.97 -22.11 14.71
C LEU A 231 25.39 -22.24 16.12
N GLU A 232 24.07 -22.03 16.28
CA GLU A 232 23.35 -22.00 17.56
C GLU A 232 23.77 -20.83 18.47
N GLU A 233 24.35 -19.77 17.90
CA GLU A 233 24.65 -18.51 18.59
C GLU A 233 23.44 -17.55 18.56
N PHE A 234 22.36 -17.90 19.26
CA PHE A 234 21.10 -17.14 19.17
C PHE A 234 21.19 -15.70 19.74
N ASP A 235 22.00 -15.47 20.77
CA ASP A 235 22.24 -14.12 21.32
C ASP A 235 22.92 -13.22 20.28
N THR A 236 23.96 -13.74 19.62
CA THR A 236 24.62 -13.07 18.49
C THR A 236 23.60 -12.72 17.40
N ALA A 237 22.72 -13.68 17.04
CA ALA A 237 21.71 -13.45 16.02
C ALA A 237 20.75 -12.32 16.43
N ALA A 238 20.35 -12.26 17.70
CA ALA A 238 19.47 -11.22 18.24
C ALA A 238 20.15 -9.85 18.25
N GLU A 239 21.42 -9.77 18.64
CA GLU A 239 22.21 -8.53 18.62
C GLU A 239 22.37 -7.96 17.21
N VAL A 240 22.68 -8.81 16.23
CA VAL A 240 22.83 -8.37 14.83
C VAL A 240 21.49 -7.94 14.24
N LEU A 241 20.41 -8.65 14.55
CA LEU A 241 19.06 -8.26 14.14
C LEU A 241 18.67 -6.92 14.77
N SER A 242 18.91 -6.73 16.07
CA SER A 242 18.70 -5.46 16.76
C SER A 242 19.47 -4.31 16.11
N LEU A 243 20.73 -4.54 15.75
CA LEU A 243 21.54 -3.56 15.05
C LEU A 243 20.93 -3.18 13.69
N GLY A 244 20.42 -4.18 12.96
CA GLY A 244 19.71 -3.95 11.70
C GLY A 244 18.43 -3.15 11.85
N LEU A 245 17.64 -3.42 12.88
CA LEU A 245 16.41 -2.68 13.17
C LEU A 245 16.69 -1.21 13.45
N ARG A 246 17.69 -0.93 14.28
CA ARG A 246 18.03 0.44 14.71
C ARG A 246 18.74 1.25 13.64
N LEU A 247 19.62 0.60 12.88
CA LEU A 247 20.39 1.29 11.86
C LEU A 247 19.68 1.28 10.52
N ASP A 248 19.20 0.14 10.04
CA ASP A 248 18.68 -0.05 8.67
C ASP A 248 17.17 0.19 8.56
N GLY A 249 16.40 -0.01 9.63
CA GLY A 249 14.98 0.35 9.67
C GLY A 249 14.08 -0.43 8.70
N PHE A 250 14.53 -1.58 8.20
CA PHE A 250 13.79 -2.43 7.25
C PHE A 250 13.30 -1.69 6.01
N ASN A 251 14.17 -0.89 5.40
CA ASN A 251 13.87 -0.29 4.10
C ASN A 251 13.74 -1.38 3.01
N ASP A 252 12.92 -1.11 1.99
CA ASP A 252 12.73 -1.98 0.82
C ASP A 252 13.97 -2.05 -0.10
N ILE A 253 14.98 -1.25 0.22
CA ILE A 253 16.25 -1.16 -0.49
C ILE A 253 17.22 -2.06 0.29
N ASP A 254 17.96 -2.95 -0.39
CA ASP A 254 19.09 -3.73 0.17
C ASP A 254 18.79 -5.04 0.93
N GLY A 255 17.65 -5.69 0.64
CA GLY A 255 17.37 -7.02 1.20
C GLY A 255 17.14 -7.03 2.72
N GLY A 256 16.88 -5.85 3.29
CA GLY A 256 16.55 -5.64 4.70
C GLY A 256 15.08 -5.91 5.06
N GLN A 257 14.27 -6.41 4.14
CA GLN A 257 12.83 -6.60 4.36
C GLN A 257 12.55 -7.59 5.51
N LEU A 258 11.68 -7.19 6.45
CA LEU A 258 11.35 -7.98 7.66
C LEU A 258 10.82 -9.38 7.31
N ASP A 259 10.02 -9.50 6.25
CA ASP A 259 9.46 -10.78 5.81
C ASP A 259 10.55 -11.81 5.51
N ARG A 260 11.69 -11.39 4.95
CA ARG A 260 12.86 -12.26 4.70
C ARG A 260 13.55 -12.72 5.96
N TYR A 261 13.48 -11.96 7.05
CA TYR A 261 13.98 -12.37 8.36
C TYR A 261 13.01 -13.33 9.05
N LEU A 262 11.70 -13.06 9.02
CA LEU A 262 10.67 -13.95 9.56
C LEU A 262 10.62 -15.30 8.83
N PHE A 263 11.08 -15.31 7.58
CA PHE A 263 11.30 -16.52 6.81
C PHE A 263 12.58 -17.28 7.21
N LEU A 264 13.47 -16.82 8.09
CA LEU A 264 14.68 -17.60 8.42
C LEU A 264 14.37 -18.86 9.26
N PRO A 265 14.87 -20.06 8.90
CA PRO A 265 14.71 -21.24 9.74
C PRO A 265 15.40 -21.02 11.08
N GLY A 266 14.66 -21.15 12.19
CA GLY A 266 15.18 -20.92 13.54
C GLY A 266 15.04 -19.49 14.07
N ILE A 267 14.50 -18.55 13.29
CA ILE A 267 14.29 -17.15 13.75
C ILE A 267 13.42 -17.06 15.00
N TYR A 268 12.45 -17.96 15.19
CA TYR A 268 11.57 -17.99 16.36
C TYR A 268 12.30 -18.35 17.67
N LYS A 269 13.57 -18.79 17.62
CA LYS A 269 14.45 -18.90 18.80
C LYS A 269 15.15 -17.57 19.12
N VAL A 270 15.26 -16.68 18.15
CA VAL A 270 15.92 -15.36 18.24
C VAL A 270 14.94 -14.27 18.66
N LEU A 271 13.70 -14.27 18.14
CA LEU A 271 12.71 -13.23 18.44
C LEU A 271 12.43 -13.02 19.95
N PRO A 272 12.37 -14.07 20.79
CA PRO A 272 12.22 -13.88 22.24
C PRO A 272 13.41 -13.17 22.88
N LEU A 273 14.64 -13.39 22.38
CA LEU A 273 15.85 -12.71 22.87
C LEU A 273 15.85 -11.25 22.44
N LEU A 274 15.50 -10.97 21.18
CA LEU A 274 15.32 -9.62 20.68
C LEU A 274 14.30 -8.83 21.52
N ALA A 275 13.14 -9.43 21.82
CA ALA A 275 12.07 -8.80 22.57
C ALA A 275 12.44 -8.40 24.01
N GLN A 276 13.47 -9.02 24.61
CA GLN A 276 13.95 -8.63 25.96
C GLN A 276 14.49 -7.19 26.00
N SER A 277 15.05 -6.73 24.88
CA SER A 277 15.58 -5.37 24.73
C SER A 277 14.51 -4.31 24.44
N LYS A 278 13.25 -4.72 24.23
CA LYS A 278 12.12 -3.82 23.91
C LYS A 278 12.49 -2.76 22.86
N LYS A 279 12.09 -1.50 23.08
CA LYS A 279 12.38 -0.35 22.19
C LYS A 279 13.86 0.00 22.09
N GLU A 280 14.68 -0.37 23.07
CA GLU A 280 16.12 -0.09 23.03
C GLU A 280 16.84 -0.93 21.98
N GLY A 281 16.39 -2.17 21.72
CA GLY A 281 16.96 -3.01 20.67
C GLY A 281 16.06 -3.21 19.45
N ASN A 282 14.77 -2.93 19.54
CA ASN A 282 13.81 -2.99 18.44
C ASN A 282 12.92 -1.73 18.46
N PRO A 283 13.21 -0.70 17.64
CA PRO A 283 12.39 0.51 17.56
C PRO A 283 10.92 0.23 17.20
N PHE A 284 10.65 -0.90 16.55
CA PHE A 284 9.33 -1.35 16.14
C PHE A 284 8.59 -2.17 17.22
N TYR A 285 9.17 -2.28 18.42
CA TYR A 285 8.58 -3.05 19.52
C TYR A 285 7.25 -2.44 19.97
N ILE A 286 6.20 -3.26 19.94
CA ILE A 286 4.86 -2.91 20.43
C ILE A 286 4.75 -3.43 21.86
N GLU A 287 4.32 -2.59 22.81
CA GLU A 287 4.10 -3.06 24.19
C GLU A 287 2.87 -4.00 24.26
N ALA A 288 2.82 -4.87 25.26
CA ALA A 288 1.82 -5.96 25.32
C ALA A 288 0.38 -5.47 25.49
N ASP A 289 0.18 -4.38 26.24
CA ASP A 289 -1.09 -3.68 26.43
C ASP A 289 -1.53 -2.98 25.14
N GLU A 290 -0.64 -2.19 24.53
CA GLU A 290 -0.88 -1.55 23.24
C GLU A 290 -1.27 -2.58 22.17
N ALA A 291 -0.53 -3.69 22.08
CA ALA A 291 -0.81 -4.77 21.13
C ALA A 291 -2.21 -5.38 21.32
N GLY A 292 -2.71 -5.45 22.57
CA GLY A 292 -4.08 -5.91 22.83
C GLY A 292 -5.12 -4.98 22.23
N ASP A 293 -5.03 -3.70 22.57
CA ASP A 293 -5.99 -2.69 22.12
C ASP A 293 -5.98 -2.51 20.59
N MET A 294 -4.80 -2.59 19.97
CA MET A 294 -4.65 -2.50 18.52
C MET A 294 -5.39 -3.64 17.81
N ILE A 295 -5.21 -4.87 18.28
CA ILE A 295 -5.78 -6.07 17.64
C ILE A 295 -7.29 -6.09 17.83
N GLU A 296 -7.78 -5.74 19.01
CA GLU A 296 -9.23 -5.67 19.26
C GLU A 296 -9.91 -4.72 18.28
N GLN A 297 -9.34 -3.53 18.07
CA GLN A 297 -9.92 -2.55 17.14
C GLN A 297 -9.84 -2.99 15.68
N VAL A 298 -8.72 -3.58 15.25
CA VAL A 298 -8.56 -4.07 13.87
C VAL A 298 -9.50 -5.23 13.59
N ILE A 299 -9.64 -6.17 14.52
CA ILE A 299 -10.58 -7.30 14.39
C ILE A 299 -12.02 -6.80 14.33
N ALA A 300 -12.40 -5.87 15.21
CA ALA A 300 -13.73 -5.27 15.17
C ALA A 300 -14.02 -4.62 13.80
N ALA A 301 -13.04 -3.93 13.22
CA ALA A 301 -13.16 -3.32 11.90
C ALA A 301 -13.29 -4.37 10.79
N LEU A 302 -12.47 -5.43 10.80
CA LEU A 302 -12.56 -6.55 9.85
C LEU A 302 -13.91 -7.25 9.93
N THR A 303 -14.37 -7.59 11.13
CA THR A 303 -15.68 -8.22 11.35
C THR A 303 -16.81 -7.32 10.87
N MET A 304 -16.76 -6.02 11.19
CA MET A 304 -17.78 -5.06 10.76
C MET A 304 -17.84 -4.96 9.23
N ARG A 305 -16.68 -4.88 8.55
CA ARG A 305 -16.64 -4.86 7.08
C ARG A 305 -17.13 -6.16 6.46
N ALA A 306 -16.74 -7.31 7.01
CA ALA A 306 -17.19 -8.61 6.50
C ALA A 306 -18.71 -8.80 6.61
N GLN A 307 -19.33 -8.30 7.69
CA GLN A 307 -20.75 -8.49 7.96
C GLN A 307 -21.63 -7.45 7.26
N ASN A 308 -21.19 -6.19 7.24
CA ASN A 308 -22.01 -5.05 6.84
C ASN A 308 -21.50 -4.34 5.57
N GLY A 309 -20.44 -4.86 4.94
CA GLY A 309 -19.79 -4.22 3.79
C GLY A 309 -19.03 -2.94 4.16
N ARG A 310 -18.70 -2.13 3.15
CA ARG A 310 -18.05 -0.83 3.30
C ARG A 310 -18.88 0.05 4.24
N GLN A 311 -18.27 0.56 5.31
CA GLN A 311 -18.91 1.47 6.27
C GLN A 311 -18.69 2.92 5.87
N TRP A 312 -19.02 3.22 4.62
CA TRP A 312 -18.65 4.48 3.99
C TRP A 312 -19.24 5.68 4.74
N SER A 313 -18.37 6.58 5.21
CA SER A 313 -18.78 7.77 5.96
C SER A 313 -19.60 8.74 5.09
N LEU A 314 -19.42 8.71 3.77
CA LEU A 314 -20.16 9.52 2.80
C LEU A 314 -21.32 8.76 2.13
N ALA A 315 -21.79 7.64 2.70
CA ALA A 315 -22.92 6.91 2.15
C ALA A 315 -24.19 7.78 2.07
N PRO A 316 -25.07 7.57 1.06
CA PRO A 316 -26.28 8.39 0.85
C PRO A 316 -27.20 8.48 2.07
N GLU A 317 -27.30 7.42 2.87
CA GLU A 317 -28.12 7.37 4.08
C GLU A 317 -27.52 8.13 5.27
N ARG A 318 -26.25 8.55 5.18
CA ARG A 318 -25.53 9.27 6.24
C ARG A 318 -25.33 10.75 5.90
N VAL A 319 -25.00 11.05 4.65
CA VAL A 319 -24.64 12.41 4.20
C VAL A 319 -25.52 12.80 3.01
N GLY A 320 -26.34 13.84 3.19
CA GLY A 320 -27.15 14.40 2.11
C GLY A 320 -26.34 15.28 1.15
N TRP A 321 -26.91 15.58 -0.02
CA TRP A 321 -26.24 16.38 -1.07
C TRP A 321 -25.70 17.72 -0.60
N LYS A 322 -26.46 18.46 0.22
CA LYS A 322 -26.02 19.74 0.76
C LYS A 322 -24.72 19.62 1.54
N GLU A 323 -24.67 18.71 2.50
CA GLU A 323 -23.45 18.50 3.28
C GLU A 323 -22.30 18.00 2.41
N LEU A 324 -22.58 17.11 1.44
CA LEU A 324 -21.56 16.58 0.54
C LEU A 324 -20.91 17.69 -0.31
N LEU A 325 -21.71 18.58 -0.89
CA LEU A 325 -21.24 19.70 -1.71
C LEU A 325 -20.55 20.78 -0.88
N ASP A 326 -21.05 21.09 0.32
CA ASP A 326 -20.40 22.02 1.25
C ASP A 326 -18.98 21.52 1.62
N ARG A 327 -18.83 20.21 1.85
CA ARG A 327 -17.53 19.57 2.13
C ARG A 327 -16.62 19.58 0.92
N LEU A 328 -17.14 19.28 -0.28
CA LEU A 328 -16.41 19.37 -1.54
C LEU A 328 -15.82 20.78 -1.72
N ALA A 329 -16.68 21.81 -1.67
CA ALA A 329 -16.30 23.19 -1.86
C ALA A 329 -15.26 23.66 -0.82
N THR A 330 -15.49 23.32 0.46
CA THR A 330 -14.56 23.67 1.55
C THR A 330 -13.18 23.04 1.35
N ALA A 331 -13.13 21.74 1.05
CA ALA A 331 -11.87 21.03 0.85
C ALA A 331 -11.16 21.48 -0.44
N ALA A 332 -11.91 21.69 -1.53
CA ALA A 332 -11.41 22.20 -2.79
C ALA A 332 -10.77 23.58 -2.63
N TRP A 333 -11.44 24.50 -1.94
CA TRP A 333 -10.91 25.83 -1.62
C TRP A 333 -9.61 25.75 -0.81
N MET A 334 -9.50 24.82 0.13
CA MET A 334 -8.27 24.64 0.92
C MET A 334 -7.11 24.09 0.08
N VAL A 335 -7.38 23.16 -0.82
CA VAL A 335 -6.35 22.47 -1.62
C VAL A 335 -5.90 23.30 -2.83
N ASN A 336 -6.81 24.06 -3.45
CA ASN A 336 -6.57 24.78 -4.71
C ASN A 336 -6.90 26.29 -4.66
N ARG A 337 -6.72 26.93 -3.51
CA ARG A 337 -7.11 28.33 -3.29
C ARG A 337 -6.62 29.29 -4.38
N LYS A 338 -5.37 29.12 -4.83
CA LYS A 338 -4.71 30.05 -5.75
C LYS A 338 -5.40 30.10 -7.10
N GLU A 339 -5.67 28.93 -7.70
CA GLU A 339 -6.35 28.86 -8.98
C GLU A 339 -7.79 29.39 -8.86
N TYR A 340 -8.51 29.06 -7.79
CA TYR A 340 -9.84 29.64 -7.57
C TYR A 340 -9.82 31.18 -7.45
N GLN A 341 -8.79 31.75 -6.82
CA GLN A 341 -8.61 33.21 -6.77
C GLN A 341 -8.30 33.81 -8.14
N GLU A 342 -7.56 33.10 -8.99
CA GLU A 342 -7.29 33.49 -10.38
C GLU A 342 -8.56 33.43 -11.25
N LEU A 343 -9.47 32.50 -10.94
CA LEU A 343 -10.82 32.41 -11.51
C LEU A 343 -11.79 33.47 -10.94
N GLY A 344 -11.36 34.26 -9.95
CA GLY A 344 -12.12 35.37 -9.38
C GLY A 344 -12.98 35.02 -8.16
N LEU A 345 -12.79 33.83 -7.58
CA LEU A 345 -13.55 33.38 -6.42
C LEU A 345 -12.92 33.89 -5.13
N THR A 346 -13.75 34.15 -4.12
CA THR A 346 -13.31 34.77 -2.86
C THR A 346 -13.45 33.85 -1.66
N CYS A 347 -14.31 32.84 -1.74
CA CYS A 347 -14.55 31.86 -0.70
C CYS A 347 -14.96 30.49 -1.26
N ALA A 348 -15.12 29.50 -0.37
CA ALA A 348 -15.50 28.15 -0.76
C ALA A 348 -16.93 28.12 -1.34
N GLU A 349 -17.82 28.91 -0.77
CA GLU A 349 -19.23 28.98 -1.17
C GLU A 349 -19.39 29.46 -2.62
N ASP A 350 -18.46 30.28 -3.13
CA ASP A 350 -18.45 30.76 -4.52
C ASP A 350 -18.18 29.63 -5.54
N ILE A 351 -17.67 28.47 -5.10
CA ILE A 351 -17.40 27.31 -5.97
C ILE A 351 -18.70 26.66 -6.43
N LEU A 352 -19.76 26.69 -5.60
CA LEU A 352 -21.04 26.05 -5.90
C LEU A 352 -21.95 27.01 -6.69
N TYR A 353 -22.58 26.51 -7.75
CA TYR A 353 -23.57 27.29 -8.49
C TYR A 353 -24.91 27.37 -7.77
N SER A 354 -25.72 28.35 -8.17
CA SER A 354 -27.08 28.50 -7.64
C SER A 354 -27.90 27.24 -7.92
N PRO A 355 -28.81 26.83 -7.03
CA PRO A 355 -29.66 25.66 -7.26
C PRO A 355 -30.52 25.82 -8.53
N ALA A 356 -30.73 24.72 -9.25
CA ALA A 356 -31.65 24.65 -10.38
C ALA A 356 -33.11 24.65 -9.91
N THR A 357 -33.96 25.29 -10.69
CA THR A 357 -35.42 25.27 -10.57
C THR A 357 -36.01 24.00 -11.19
N GLU A 358 -37.23 23.62 -10.82
CA GLU A 358 -37.90 22.46 -11.43
C GLU A 358 -38.22 22.71 -12.91
N GLU A 359 -38.39 23.99 -13.31
CA GLU A 359 -38.53 24.39 -14.70
C GLU A 359 -37.26 24.09 -15.50
N GLU A 360 -36.08 24.48 -15.01
CA GLU A 360 -34.80 24.18 -15.65
C GLU A 360 -34.52 22.67 -15.74
N ILE A 361 -34.87 21.92 -14.69
CA ILE A 361 -34.77 20.44 -14.70
C ILE A 361 -35.68 19.85 -15.78
N SER A 362 -36.93 20.35 -15.88
CA SER A 362 -37.89 19.88 -16.87
C SER A 362 -37.45 20.20 -18.30
N GLU A 363 -36.85 21.38 -18.52
CA GLU A 363 -36.29 21.78 -19.81
C GLU A 363 -35.09 20.90 -20.21
N ALA A 364 -34.21 20.59 -19.26
CA ALA A 364 -33.10 19.67 -19.48
C ALA A 364 -33.61 18.26 -19.83
N GLU A 365 -34.59 17.72 -19.10
CA GLU A 365 -35.17 16.40 -19.40
C GLU A 365 -35.87 16.36 -20.76
N ALA A 366 -36.51 17.46 -21.17
CA ALA A 366 -37.08 17.56 -22.52
C ALA A 366 -36.02 17.51 -23.63
N LYS A 367 -34.78 17.95 -23.33
CA LYS A 367 -33.65 17.99 -24.27
C LYS A 367 -32.94 16.65 -24.39
N VAL A 368 -32.65 15.98 -23.27
CA VAL A 368 -31.77 14.79 -23.24
C VAL A 368 -32.45 13.50 -22.79
N GLY A 369 -33.72 13.56 -22.38
CA GLY A 369 -34.43 12.45 -21.75
C GLY A 369 -34.35 12.52 -20.22
N GLU A 370 -34.94 11.52 -19.56
CA GLU A 370 -35.04 11.47 -18.10
C GLU A 370 -33.66 11.53 -17.44
N LEU A 371 -33.46 12.48 -16.52
CA LEU A 371 -32.21 12.62 -15.78
C LEU A 371 -32.16 11.63 -14.61
N PRO A 372 -30.98 11.13 -14.23
CA PRO A 372 -30.82 10.33 -13.02
C PRO A 372 -31.32 11.06 -11.77
N SER A 373 -31.92 10.30 -10.85
CA SER A 373 -32.56 10.88 -9.65
C SER A 373 -31.57 11.58 -8.71
N ASP A 374 -30.40 10.99 -8.48
CA ASP A 374 -29.34 11.56 -7.65
C ASP A 374 -28.76 12.84 -8.26
N PHE A 375 -28.57 12.88 -9.59
CA PHE A 375 -28.16 14.09 -10.30
C PHE A 375 -29.20 15.20 -10.20
N LYS A 376 -30.50 14.88 -10.33
CA LYS A 376 -31.58 15.84 -10.09
C LYS A 376 -31.56 16.38 -8.66
N ASP A 377 -31.34 15.52 -7.68
CA ASP A 377 -31.25 15.94 -6.28
C ASP A 377 -30.01 16.81 -6.00
N MET A 378 -28.91 16.58 -6.72
CA MET A 378 -27.73 17.43 -6.67
C MET A 378 -28.03 18.83 -7.23
N VAL A 379 -28.60 18.92 -8.45
CA VAL A 379 -28.85 20.23 -9.09
C VAL A 379 -29.87 21.08 -8.33
N ARG A 380 -30.82 20.45 -7.61
CA ARG A 380 -31.74 21.13 -6.67
C ARG A 380 -31.04 21.77 -5.48
N VAL A 381 -29.80 21.37 -5.18
CA VAL A 381 -28.97 21.94 -4.12
C VAL A 381 -27.96 22.94 -4.69
N ALA A 382 -27.29 22.59 -5.78
CA ALA A 382 -26.42 23.48 -6.55
C ALA A 382 -26.38 23.00 -8.00
N ASN A 383 -26.65 23.87 -8.97
CA ASN A 383 -26.65 23.53 -10.40
C ASN A 383 -25.22 23.36 -10.95
N GLY A 384 -24.41 22.53 -10.31
CA GLY A 384 -23.01 22.38 -10.63
C GLY A 384 -22.05 23.08 -9.66
N PHE A 385 -20.77 22.98 -9.96
CA PHE A 385 -19.69 23.56 -9.19
C PHE A 385 -18.43 23.74 -10.05
N GLN A 386 -17.58 24.68 -9.67
CA GLN A 386 -16.35 24.98 -10.38
C GLN A 386 -15.19 24.05 -10.02
N GLY A 387 -14.47 23.59 -11.03
CA GLY A 387 -13.17 22.94 -10.86
C GLY A 387 -12.03 23.92 -11.14
N GLY A 388 -10.90 23.36 -11.58
CA GLY A 388 -9.79 24.09 -12.19
C GLY A 388 -9.35 23.36 -13.47
N TRP A 389 -8.28 23.86 -14.09
CA TRP A 389 -7.79 23.42 -15.40
C TRP A 389 -7.51 21.91 -15.47
N HIS A 390 -6.88 21.34 -14.44
CA HIS A 390 -6.75 19.88 -14.28
C HIS A 390 -7.29 19.41 -12.92
N PHE A 391 -8.12 20.24 -12.29
CA PHE A 391 -8.61 20.00 -10.94
C PHE A 391 -10.12 19.75 -10.95
N LEU A 392 -10.55 18.63 -10.34
CA LEU A 392 -11.92 18.14 -10.41
C LEU A 392 -12.44 18.02 -11.87
N ASN A 393 -11.52 17.87 -12.83
CA ASN A 393 -11.78 17.81 -14.27
C ASN A 393 -12.69 18.96 -14.75
N GLY A 394 -12.34 20.20 -14.35
CA GLY A 394 -13.09 21.40 -14.72
C GLY A 394 -14.38 21.63 -13.93
N GLY A 395 -14.77 20.71 -13.04
CA GLY A 395 -16.06 20.76 -12.36
C GLY A 395 -17.21 20.56 -13.34
N ILE A 396 -18.43 20.90 -12.94
CA ILE A 396 -19.63 20.65 -13.75
C ILE A 396 -20.46 21.90 -13.92
N ASN A 397 -20.87 22.19 -15.15
CA ASN A 397 -21.75 23.32 -15.44
C ASN A 397 -23.24 23.02 -15.17
N GLY A 398 -23.52 21.91 -14.48
CA GLY A 398 -24.87 21.47 -14.16
C GLY A 398 -25.72 21.24 -15.41
N LEU A 399 -26.92 21.81 -15.42
CA LEU A 399 -27.85 21.76 -16.55
C LEU A 399 -27.47 22.74 -17.67
N ASP A 400 -26.58 23.72 -17.40
CA ASP A 400 -26.17 24.70 -18.38
C ASP A 400 -25.21 24.04 -19.39
N ASN A 401 -25.65 23.95 -20.66
CA ASN A 401 -24.99 23.22 -21.75
C ASN A 401 -25.07 21.69 -21.68
N ILE A 402 -26.07 21.13 -20.99
CA ILE A 402 -26.38 19.70 -21.08
C ILE A 402 -26.79 19.31 -22.52
N GLY A 403 -26.31 18.18 -23.01
CA GLY A 403 -26.62 17.68 -24.35
C GLY A 403 -26.57 16.16 -24.45
N LEU A 404 -26.96 15.63 -25.61
CA LEU A 404 -26.59 14.26 -25.96
C LEU A 404 -25.17 14.27 -26.51
N ALA A 405 -24.42 13.19 -26.27
CA ALA A 405 -23.10 13.01 -26.86
C ALA A 405 -23.19 13.04 -28.40
N ASP A 406 -22.08 13.44 -29.02
CA ASP A 406 -22.00 13.54 -30.48
C ASP A 406 -21.89 12.17 -31.16
N ASP A 407 -21.77 12.18 -32.50
CA ASP A 407 -21.74 10.97 -33.31
C ASP A 407 -20.48 10.09 -33.06
N ASP A 408 -19.47 10.60 -32.35
CA ASP A 408 -18.25 9.87 -31.99
C ASP A 408 -18.33 9.20 -30.61
N VAL A 409 -19.53 9.12 -30.02
CA VAL A 409 -19.79 8.53 -28.68
C VAL A 409 -19.22 7.13 -28.47
N GLU A 410 -19.11 6.32 -29.53
CA GLU A 410 -18.49 4.99 -29.50
C GLU A 410 -17.04 5.04 -29.00
N ASN A 411 -16.30 6.11 -29.35
CA ASN A 411 -14.91 6.32 -28.89
C ASN A 411 -14.84 6.64 -27.39
N TYR A 412 -15.91 7.19 -26.80
CA TYR A 412 -15.96 7.58 -25.39
C TYR A 412 -16.57 6.51 -24.48
N THR A 413 -17.12 5.44 -25.06
CA THR A 413 -17.93 4.42 -24.35
C THR A 413 -17.41 3.01 -24.53
N TRP A 414 -16.27 2.82 -25.21
CA TRP A 414 -15.70 1.50 -25.53
C TRP A 414 -15.53 0.58 -24.31
N PHE A 415 -15.22 1.14 -23.12
CA PHE A 415 -15.06 0.39 -21.87
C PHE A 415 -16.38 -0.16 -21.29
N LEU A 416 -17.52 0.40 -21.70
CA LEU A 416 -18.86 -0.10 -21.32
C LEU A 416 -19.26 -1.36 -22.11
N GLY A 417 -18.38 -1.83 -23.01
CA GLY A 417 -18.59 -2.94 -23.92
C GLY A 417 -19.59 -2.62 -25.02
N ASP A 418 -19.99 -3.62 -25.81
CA ASP A 418 -20.89 -3.42 -26.96
C ASP A 418 -22.28 -2.94 -26.51
N LEU A 419 -22.54 -1.64 -26.53
CA LEU A 419 -23.85 -1.08 -26.26
C LEU A 419 -24.72 -1.14 -27.53
N ASP A 420 -26.03 -1.30 -27.34
CA ASP A 420 -26.98 -1.18 -28.45
C ASP A 420 -26.96 0.25 -29.00
N GLN A 421 -27.17 0.41 -30.32
CA GLN A 421 -27.19 1.73 -30.97
C GLN A 421 -28.22 2.70 -30.36
N ASP A 422 -29.32 2.17 -29.81
CA ASP A 422 -30.30 2.95 -29.07
C ASP A 422 -29.68 3.58 -27.81
N VAL A 423 -28.83 2.87 -27.08
CA VAL A 423 -28.16 3.36 -25.86
C VAL A 423 -27.12 4.42 -26.18
N TYR A 424 -26.34 4.27 -27.25
CA TYR A 424 -25.39 5.29 -27.69
C TYR A 424 -26.07 6.65 -27.93
N SER A 425 -27.25 6.64 -28.54
CA SER A 425 -28.04 7.85 -28.79
C SER A 425 -28.65 8.50 -27.52
N LYS A 426 -28.45 7.88 -26.35
CA LYS A 426 -28.98 8.33 -25.04
C LYS A 426 -27.88 8.69 -24.05
N VAL A 427 -26.62 8.69 -24.47
CA VAL A 427 -25.53 9.17 -23.62
C VAL A 427 -25.67 10.67 -23.45
N ILE A 428 -25.75 11.10 -22.20
CA ILE A 428 -25.84 12.50 -21.82
C ILE A 428 -24.43 13.02 -21.61
N ALA A 429 -24.10 14.14 -22.24
CA ALA A 429 -22.86 14.87 -22.08
C ALA A 429 -23.11 16.15 -21.26
N LEU A 430 -22.24 16.40 -20.28
CA LEU A 430 -22.21 17.61 -19.48
C LEU A 430 -20.89 18.34 -19.76
N SER A 431 -20.98 19.65 -19.99
CA SER A 431 -19.81 20.50 -20.12
C SER A 431 -19.15 20.76 -18.77
N PRO A 432 -17.82 20.86 -18.74
CA PRO A 432 -17.13 21.30 -17.54
C PRO A 432 -17.47 22.77 -17.21
N ALA A 433 -17.40 23.13 -15.93
CA ALA A 433 -17.66 24.50 -15.48
C ALA A 433 -16.52 25.47 -15.80
N THR A 434 -15.31 24.95 -15.95
CA THR A 434 -14.08 25.69 -16.25
C THR A 434 -13.38 25.00 -17.42
N GLU A 435 -12.66 25.76 -18.25
CA GLU A 435 -11.80 25.15 -19.28
C GLU A 435 -10.85 24.17 -18.60
N CYS A 436 -10.82 22.93 -19.10
CA CYS A 436 -10.03 21.86 -18.53
C CYS A 436 -9.53 20.90 -19.60
N ASP A 437 -8.78 21.40 -20.59
CA ASP A 437 -8.04 20.56 -21.55
C ASP A 437 -8.90 19.45 -22.20
N ASP A 438 -10.10 19.84 -22.64
CA ASP A 438 -11.11 19.00 -23.32
C ASP A 438 -11.74 17.88 -22.48
N PHE A 439 -11.62 17.89 -21.15
CA PHE A 439 -12.39 16.96 -20.31
C PHE A 439 -13.90 17.18 -20.49
N MET A 440 -14.62 16.07 -20.72
CA MET A 440 -16.07 16.02 -20.77
C MET A 440 -16.61 14.99 -19.78
N HIS A 441 -17.82 15.23 -19.28
CA HIS A 441 -18.48 14.33 -18.34
C HIS A 441 -19.66 13.65 -19.03
N PHE A 442 -19.82 12.36 -18.78
CA PHE A 442 -20.83 11.54 -19.44
C PHE A 442 -21.62 10.71 -18.45
N MET A 443 -22.88 10.46 -18.77
CA MET A 443 -23.73 9.54 -18.04
C MET A 443 -24.80 8.91 -18.94
N ILE A 444 -25.33 7.77 -18.51
CA ILE A 444 -26.50 7.14 -19.13
C ILE A 444 -27.61 7.09 -18.08
N SER A 445 -28.82 7.55 -18.40
CA SER A 445 -29.93 7.48 -17.45
C SER A 445 -30.28 6.04 -17.08
N PRO A 446 -30.66 5.74 -15.82
CA PRO A 446 -31.15 4.42 -15.42
C PRO A 446 -32.29 3.89 -16.30
N ALA A 447 -33.11 4.76 -16.89
CA ALA A 447 -34.18 4.35 -17.82
C ALA A 447 -33.64 3.68 -19.12
N HIS A 448 -32.39 3.99 -19.48
CA HIS A 448 -31.72 3.53 -20.70
C HIS A 448 -30.57 2.56 -20.42
N TRP A 449 -30.04 2.54 -19.20
CA TRP A 449 -29.03 1.57 -18.77
C TRP A 449 -29.69 0.23 -18.41
N ARG A 450 -29.48 -0.79 -19.25
CA ARG A 450 -30.09 -2.13 -19.09
C ARG A 450 -29.09 -3.26 -18.90
N LYS A 451 -27.80 -2.96 -18.93
CA LYS A 451 -26.76 -3.95 -18.69
C LYS A 451 -26.53 -4.08 -17.19
N GLN A 452 -26.70 -5.29 -16.69
CA GLN A 452 -26.32 -5.61 -15.30
C GLN A 452 -24.81 -5.61 -15.11
N GLU A 453 -24.01 -5.77 -16.18
CA GLU A 453 -22.55 -5.87 -16.12
C GLU A 453 -21.92 -5.10 -17.29
N ASN A 454 -20.87 -4.31 -17.04
CA ASN A 454 -20.11 -3.60 -18.08
C ASN A 454 -19.02 -4.47 -18.72
N GLY A 455 -18.30 -3.94 -19.73
CA GLY A 455 -17.23 -4.65 -20.43
C GLY A 455 -16.05 -5.07 -19.54
N ASN A 456 -15.93 -4.46 -18.34
CA ASN A 456 -14.88 -4.74 -17.35
C ASN A 456 -15.33 -5.74 -16.27
N GLY A 457 -16.56 -6.26 -16.35
CA GLY A 457 -17.11 -7.21 -15.39
C GLY A 457 -17.70 -6.57 -14.12
N GLU A 458 -17.92 -5.25 -14.11
CA GLU A 458 -18.53 -4.55 -12.97
C GLU A 458 -20.05 -4.61 -13.05
N THR A 459 -20.69 -4.95 -11.93
CA THR A 459 -22.15 -5.10 -11.84
C THR A 459 -22.85 -3.85 -11.31
N PHE A 460 -23.95 -3.46 -11.94
CA PHE A 460 -24.80 -2.34 -11.53
C PHE A 460 -26.10 -2.84 -10.87
N SER A 461 -26.44 -2.26 -9.72
CA SER A 461 -27.71 -2.47 -9.03
C SER A 461 -28.84 -1.67 -9.68
N ASP A 462 -30.09 -1.98 -9.31
CA ASP A 462 -31.26 -1.27 -9.82
C ASP A 462 -31.23 0.21 -9.39
N GLY A 463 -31.29 1.13 -10.36
CA GLY A 463 -31.14 2.58 -10.14
C GLY A 463 -29.71 3.12 -10.19
N GLU A 464 -28.69 2.27 -10.26
CA GLU A 464 -27.31 2.67 -10.55
C GLU A 464 -27.09 2.85 -12.06
N TYR A 465 -26.12 3.68 -12.42
CA TYR A 465 -25.80 3.97 -13.81
C TYR A 465 -24.36 4.42 -13.98
N PRO A 466 -23.74 4.17 -15.14
CA PRO A 466 -22.37 4.60 -15.37
C PRO A 466 -22.31 6.13 -15.47
N TYR A 467 -21.45 6.71 -14.66
CA TYR A 467 -20.91 8.06 -14.82
C TYR A 467 -19.42 7.93 -15.10
N TRP A 468 -18.90 8.68 -16.07
CA TRP A 468 -17.47 8.69 -16.37
C TRP A 468 -17.04 10.02 -16.95
N GLN A 469 -15.73 10.17 -17.06
CA GLN A 469 -15.07 11.37 -17.55
C GLN A 469 -14.05 10.95 -18.59
N TRP A 470 -13.90 11.76 -19.63
CA TRP A 470 -13.02 11.42 -20.73
C TRP A 470 -12.43 12.67 -21.40
N ALA A 471 -11.19 12.54 -21.85
CA ALA A 471 -10.53 13.47 -22.74
C ALA A 471 -9.76 12.68 -23.81
N SER A 472 -9.61 13.23 -25.02
CA SER A 472 -9.05 12.52 -26.18
C SER A 472 -7.62 12.02 -26.03
N TRP A 473 -6.86 12.61 -25.11
CA TRP A 473 -5.48 12.27 -24.81
C TRP A 473 -5.33 11.34 -23.60
N GLN A 474 -6.40 11.08 -22.85
CA GLN A 474 -6.35 10.25 -21.65
C GLN A 474 -6.26 8.77 -22.01
N ALA A 475 -5.26 8.08 -21.42
CA ALA A 475 -5.13 6.63 -21.55
C ALA A 475 -5.94 5.93 -20.44
N GLY A 476 -7.11 5.42 -20.79
CA GLY A 476 -7.99 4.67 -19.90
C GLY A 476 -8.94 5.55 -19.09
N GLU A 477 -10.08 4.97 -18.71
CA GLU A 477 -11.20 5.68 -18.11
C GLU A 477 -11.52 5.13 -16.72
N THR A 478 -11.93 6.03 -15.81
CA THR A 478 -12.53 5.65 -14.53
C THR A 478 -14.03 5.87 -14.63
N SER A 479 -14.81 4.87 -14.25
CA SER A 479 -16.26 4.98 -14.14
C SER A 479 -16.72 4.83 -12.71
N TRP A 480 -17.88 5.42 -12.43
CA TRP A 480 -18.58 5.36 -11.15
C TRP A 480 -20.01 4.86 -11.39
N HIS A 481 -20.63 4.27 -10.37
CA HIS A 481 -22.00 3.72 -10.41
C HIS A 481 -23.10 4.76 -10.21
N SER A 482 -22.71 6.01 -9.96
CA SER A 482 -23.61 7.18 -9.93
C SER A 482 -22.80 8.47 -9.98
N PHE A 483 -23.48 9.58 -10.25
CA PHE A 483 -22.86 10.90 -10.15
C PHE A 483 -22.46 11.21 -8.70
N ARG A 484 -23.32 10.81 -7.75
CA ARG A 484 -23.04 10.95 -6.32
C ARG A 484 -21.77 10.24 -5.88
N GLU A 485 -21.51 9.05 -6.41
CA GLU A 485 -20.31 8.28 -6.06
C GLU A 485 -19.03 9.00 -6.47
N TRP A 486 -19.00 9.59 -7.66
CA TRP A 486 -17.88 10.42 -8.11
C TRP A 486 -17.62 11.59 -7.15
N VAL A 487 -18.66 12.40 -6.88
CA VAL A 487 -18.53 13.58 -6.01
C VAL A 487 -18.01 13.17 -4.62
N ALA A 488 -18.54 12.09 -4.05
CA ALA A 488 -18.09 11.60 -2.76
C ALA A 488 -16.64 11.07 -2.79
N THR A 489 -16.22 10.42 -3.88
CA THR A 489 -14.82 10.00 -4.08
C THR A 489 -13.87 11.19 -4.09
N GLU A 490 -14.25 12.30 -4.76
CA GLU A 490 -13.46 13.53 -4.77
C GLU A 490 -13.42 14.20 -3.40
N VAL A 491 -14.54 14.24 -2.66
CA VAL A 491 -14.56 14.74 -1.26
C VAL A 491 -13.56 13.97 -0.40
N GLU A 492 -13.54 12.63 -0.47
CA GLU A 492 -12.57 11.82 0.29
C GLU A 492 -11.13 12.13 -0.09
N LYS A 493 -10.85 12.30 -1.39
CA LYS A 493 -9.51 12.62 -1.89
C LYS A 493 -9.05 13.98 -1.36
N LEU A 494 -9.89 15.00 -1.49
CA LEU A 494 -9.57 16.37 -1.06
C LEU A 494 -9.42 16.47 0.45
N GLU A 495 -10.31 15.88 1.23
CA GLU A 495 -10.19 15.90 2.69
C GLU A 495 -8.93 15.16 3.18
N ARG A 496 -8.49 14.11 2.49
CA ARG A 496 -7.20 13.45 2.76
C ARG A 496 -6.01 14.37 2.45
N MET A 497 -6.07 15.14 1.36
CA MET A 497 -5.03 16.13 1.04
C MET A 497 -4.96 17.22 2.12
N VAL A 498 -6.11 17.76 2.54
CA VAL A 498 -6.21 18.74 3.64
C VAL A 498 -5.62 18.19 4.94
N LYS A 499 -5.99 16.96 5.34
CA LYS A 499 -5.46 16.31 6.55
C LYS A 499 -3.93 16.13 6.51
N ARG A 500 -3.36 15.95 5.33
CA ARG A 500 -1.90 15.82 5.11
C ARG A 500 -1.19 17.15 4.90
N ALA A 501 -1.90 18.27 5.00
CA ALA A 501 -1.41 19.60 4.65
C ALA A 501 -0.79 19.66 3.23
N LYS A 502 -1.35 18.87 2.30
CA LYS A 502 -0.96 18.88 0.89
C LYS A 502 -1.82 19.87 0.11
N THR A 503 -1.17 20.64 -0.75
CA THR A 503 -1.79 21.45 -1.81
C THR A 503 -1.48 20.82 -3.16
N LEU A 504 -2.18 21.20 -4.23
CA LEU A 504 -1.87 20.71 -5.59
C LEU A 504 -0.45 21.07 -6.04
N GLU A 505 0.11 22.19 -5.55
CA GLU A 505 1.49 22.59 -5.83
C GLU A 505 2.54 21.59 -5.29
N ASN A 506 2.17 20.70 -4.35
CA ASN A 506 3.08 19.71 -3.74
C ASN A 506 3.02 18.31 -4.38
N ASP A 507 2.07 18.06 -5.28
CA ASP A 507 1.87 16.74 -5.93
C ASP A 507 2.27 16.73 -7.43
N ASN A 508 2.83 17.84 -7.96
CA ASN A 508 3.37 17.95 -9.32
C ASN A 508 4.90 17.87 -9.38
#